data_AF-A0A942NBJ7-F1
#
_entry.id   AF-A0A942NBJ7-F1
#
_cell.length_a   1.000
_cell.length_b   1.000
_cell.length_c   1.000
_cell.angle_alpha   90.00
_cell.angle_beta   90.00
_cell.angle_gamma   90.00
#
_symmetry.space_group_name_H-M   'P 1'
#
loop_
_entity.id
_entity.type
_entity.pdbx_description
1 polymer ?
#
loop_
_entity_poly.entity_id
_entity_poly.type
_entity_poly.pdbx_seq_one_letter_code
_entity_poly.pdbx_strand_id
1 'polypeptide(L)'
;MKDTTEIYNIHFQSTPNIKIKIEVDLQPPLGFLTEPKLLLLPFSFMVPCYTLPDLFAGKMHAMLFRSWNNRVKGRDWYDFEWYVRHNTPLGLEHFIKRAQQTHGYNYSSITPTLFKALLKKRILETDINLVKNDVQPFIKDPSEIAIWSTDYFLQLVDYMNFSSNL
;
A
#
# COMPACT_ATOMS: atom_id res chain seq x y z
N MET A 1 11.19 5.75 -5.40
CA MET A 1 11.53 6.05 -3.99
C MET A 1 11.97 7.50 -3.96
N LYS A 2 11.65 8.26 -2.92
CA LYS A 2 12.19 9.62 -2.79
C LYS A 2 13.66 9.53 -2.37
N ASP A 3 14.48 10.42 -2.91
CA ASP A 3 15.95 10.39 -2.79
C ASP A 3 16.49 10.66 -1.37
N THR A 4 15.64 10.89 -0.38
CA THR A 4 16.00 11.28 1.00
C THR A 4 15.85 10.15 2.04
N THR A 5 15.83 8.89 1.61
CA THR A 5 15.66 7.76 2.54
C THR A 5 17.00 7.34 3.12
N GLU A 6 17.21 7.54 4.42
CA GLU A 6 18.36 6.99 5.13
C GLU A 6 18.08 5.53 5.57
N ILE A 7 19.07 4.65 5.37
CA ILE A 7 18.98 3.23 5.71
C ILE A 7 19.98 2.93 6.83
N TYR A 8 19.48 2.55 8.00
CA TYR A 8 20.29 2.11 9.13
C TYR A 8 20.29 0.58 9.20
N ASN A 9 21.48 -0.03 9.28
CA ASN A 9 21.64 -1.48 9.47
C ASN A 9 22.02 -1.77 10.92
N ILE A 10 21.13 -2.39 11.69
CA ILE A 10 21.41 -2.89 13.04
C ILE A 10 21.56 -4.41 12.95
N HIS A 11 22.66 -4.96 13.48
CA HIS A 11 22.97 -6.39 13.42
C HIS A 11 22.63 -7.09 14.73
N PHE A 12 21.82 -8.16 14.64
CA PHE A 12 21.55 -9.09 15.73
C PHE A 12 21.88 -10.51 15.25
N GLN A 13 22.56 -11.31 16.09
CA GLN A 13 22.74 -12.75 15.83
C GLN A 13 21.58 -13.52 16.46
N SER A 14 20.66 -13.99 15.63
CA SER A 14 19.63 -14.97 16.00
C SER A 14 19.78 -16.18 15.08
N THR A 15 19.53 -17.39 15.55
CA THR A 15 19.35 -18.57 14.70
C THR A 15 17.85 -18.91 14.68
N PRO A 16 17.14 -18.78 13.55
CA PRO A 16 17.57 -18.32 12.21
C PRO A 16 17.93 -16.82 12.15
N ASN A 17 18.81 -16.44 11.21
CA ASN A 17 19.25 -15.06 11.02
C ASN A 17 18.09 -14.18 10.54
N ILE A 18 17.61 -13.28 11.41
CA ILE A 18 16.55 -12.32 11.08
C ILE A 18 17.21 -10.97 10.77
N LYS A 19 17.06 -10.48 9.53
CA LYS A 19 17.47 -9.11 9.16
C LYS A 19 16.27 -8.17 9.31
N ILE A 20 16.39 -7.19 10.20
CA ILE A 20 15.37 -6.14 10.40
C ILE A 20 15.82 -4.89 9.63
N LYS A 21 14.96 -4.38 8.74
CA LYS A 21 15.16 -3.10 8.05
C LYS A 21 14.28 -2.04 8.69
N ILE A 22 14.88 -0.94 9.13
CA ILE A 22 14.18 0.23 9.67
C ILE A 22 14.35 1.37 8.65
N GLU A 23 13.24 1.97 8.25
CA GLU A 23 13.19 3.12 7.34
C GLU A 23 12.50 4.28 8.08
N VAL A 24 13.09 5.47 8.00
CA VAL A 24 12.53 6.70 8.58
C VAL A 24 12.33 7.71 7.46
N ASP A 25 11.10 8.17 7.28
CA ASP A 25 10.77 9.26 6.37
C ASP A 25 10.88 10.59 7.14
N LEU A 26 11.89 11.39 6.81
CA LEU A 26 12.12 12.70 7.43
C LEU A 26 11.25 13.81 6.83
N GLN A 27 10.55 13.53 5.73
CA GLN A 27 9.68 14.49 5.04
C GLN A 27 8.37 13.80 4.64
N PRO A 28 7.57 13.29 5.60
CA PRO A 28 6.35 12.59 5.27
C PRO A 28 5.29 13.56 4.72
N PRO A 29 4.42 13.10 3.80
CA PRO A 29 3.24 13.87 3.42
C PRO A 29 2.34 14.02 4.64
N LEU A 30 2.01 15.25 5.01
CA LEU A 30 1.17 15.52 6.17
C LEU A 30 -0.32 15.23 5.90
N GLY A 31 -1.15 15.43 6.93
CA GLY A 31 -2.61 15.31 6.82
C GLY A 31 -3.12 13.87 6.78
N PHE A 32 -2.37 12.94 7.37
CA PHE A 32 -2.87 11.64 7.80
C PHE A 32 -3.38 11.73 9.24
N LEU A 33 -4.25 10.81 9.61
CA LEU A 33 -4.70 10.55 10.96
C LEU A 33 -3.94 9.36 11.54
N THR A 34 -3.75 9.39 12.85
CA THR A 34 -3.18 8.28 13.62
C THR A 34 -4.17 7.76 14.65
N GLU A 35 -4.01 6.50 15.00
CA GLU A 35 -4.70 5.86 16.11
C GLU A 35 -3.68 5.15 17.01
N PRO A 36 -3.85 5.19 18.34
CA PRO A 36 -2.95 4.50 19.24
C PRO A 36 -3.31 3.01 19.27
N LYS A 37 -2.33 2.12 19.02
CA LYS A 37 -2.46 0.67 19.16
C LYS A 37 -1.69 0.20 20.39
N LEU A 38 -2.34 -0.60 21.25
CA LEU A 38 -1.69 -1.22 22.40
C LEU A 38 -0.86 -2.43 21.94
N LEU A 39 0.43 -2.43 22.26
CA LEU A 39 1.30 -3.61 22.19
C LEU A 39 1.59 -4.08 23.60
N LEU A 40 1.52 -5.39 23.83
CA LEU A 40 1.70 -6.01 25.16
C LEU A 40 3.11 -6.51 25.41
N LEU A 41 3.91 -6.70 24.35
CA LEU A 41 5.25 -7.26 24.42
C LEU A 41 6.28 -6.26 23.87
N PRO A 42 7.50 -6.22 24.44
CA PRO A 42 7.96 -6.96 25.63
C PRO A 42 7.39 -6.42 26.96
N PHE A 43 6.73 -5.27 26.92
CA PHE A 43 5.91 -4.68 27.98
C PHE A 43 4.75 -3.93 27.32
N SER A 44 3.81 -3.42 28.11
CA SER A 44 2.65 -2.68 27.56
C SER A 44 3.02 -1.25 27.17
N PHE A 45 2.80 -0.88 25.91
CA PHE A 45 2.96 0.49 25.43
C PHE A 45 2.00 0.79 24.26
N MET A 46 1.65 2.07 24.12
CA MET A 46 0.84 2.55 23.01
C MET A 46 1.74 3.03 21.88
N VAL A 47 1.47 2.59 20.66
CA VAL A 47 2.17 3.05 19.45
C VAL A 47 1.19 3.81 18.57
N PRO A 48 1.48 5.07 18.19
CA PRO A 48 0.69 5.76 17.19
C PRO A 48 0.93 5.09 15.82
N CYS A 49 -0.13 4.55 15.24
CA CYS A 49 -0.14 3.95 13.91
C CYS A 49 -1.02 4.80 12.98
N TYR A 50 -0.78 4.76 11.68
CA TYR A 50 -1.75 5.33 10.73
C TYR A 50 -3.10 4.65 10.90
N THR A 51 -4.18 5.44 10.77
CA THR A 51 -5.51 4.87 10.58
C THR A 51 -5.52 4.03 9.29
N LEU A 52 -6.36 2.99 9.25
CA LEU A 52 -6.44 2.12 8.09
C LEU A 52 -6.70 2.86 6.76
N PRO A 53 -7.58 3.90 6.68
CA PRO A 53 -7.77 4.66 5.45
C PRO A 53 -6.51 5.34 4.91
N ASP A 54 -5.68 5.91 5.79
CA ASP A 54 -4.46 6.63 5.40
C ASP A 54 -3.29 5.68 5.16
N LEU A 55 -3.25 4.54 5.86
CA LEU A 55 -2.34 3.45 5.53
C LEU A 55 -2.66 2.88 4.13
N PHE A 56 -3.95 2.71 3.83
CA PHE A 56 -4.40 2.28 2.51
C PHE A 56 -4.02 3.28 1.43
N ALA A 57 -4.15 4.58 1.69
CA ALA A 57 -3.69 5.64 0.77
C ALA A 57 -2.20 5.52 0.44
N GLY A 58 -1.35 5.20 1.42
CA GLY A 58 0.06 4.91 1.19
C GLY A 58 0.30 3.71 0.27
N LYS A 59 -0.47 2.63 0.45
CA LYS A 59 -0.41 1.41 -0.39
C LYS A 59 -0.86 1.69 -1.82
N MET A 60 -1.96 2.41 -2.00
CA MET A 60 -2.47 2.78 -3.32
C MET A 60 -1.52 3.70 -4.08
N HIS A 61 -0.85 4.63 -3.40
CA HIS A 61 0.19 5.45 -4.02
C HIS A 61 1.35 4.60 -4.52
N ALA A 62 1.79 3.62 -3.73
CA ALA A 62 2.81 2.68 -4.18
C ALA A 62 2.35 1.85 -5.38
N MET A 63 1.13 1.33 -5.37
CA MET A 63 0.58 0.52 -6.46
C MET A 63 0.50 1.30 -7.80
N LEU A 64 0.09 2.57 -7.74
CA LEU A 64 -0.08 3.42 -8.92
C LEU A 64 1.23 3.98 -9.48
N PHE A 65 2.15 4.45 -8.63
CA PHE A 65 3.27 5.28 -9.08
C PHE A 65 4.65 4.64 -8.97
N ARG A 66 4.77 3.47 -8.36
CA ARG A 66 6.08 2.82 -8.20
C ARG A 66 6.51 2.20 -9.53
N SER A 67 7.42 2.86 -10.21
CA SER A 67 8.13 2.35 -11.39
C SER A 67 9.25 1.41 -10.94
N TRP A 68 9.07 0.12 -11.21
CA TRP A 68 10.14 -0.86 -11.15
C TRP A 68 10.41 -1.26 -12.60
N ASN A 69 11.67 -1.12 -13.04
CA ASN A 69 12.15 -1.53 -14.37
C ASN A 69 11.82 -3.02 -14.63
N ASN A 70 10.59 -3.30 -15.08
CA ASN A 70 9.98 -4.61 -15.37
C ASN A 70 9.60 -5.50 -14.17
N ARG A 71 9.78 -5.09 -12.91
CA ARG A 71 9.40 -5.92 -11.75
C ARG A 71 8.04 -5.52 -11.17
N VAL A 72 7.12 -6.47 -11.10
CA VAL A 72 5.84 -6.29 -10.39
C VAL A 72 6.01 -6.63 -8.91
N LYS A 73 5.30 -5.93 -8.03
CA LYS A 73 5.33 -6.16 -6.57
C LYS A 73 3.99 -6.77 -6.14
N GLY A 74 3.91 -8.09 -6.08
CA GLY A 74 2.69 -8.84 -5.81
C GLY A 74 2.08 -8.57 -4.43
N ARG A 75 2.91 -8.25 -3.43
CA ARG A 75 2.43 -7.87 -2.08
C ARG A 75 1.53 -6.63 -2.06
N ASP A 76 1.79 -5.65 -2.93
CA ASP A 76 0.94 -4.45 -3.00
C ASP A 76 -0.48 -4.81 -3.51
N TRP A 77 -0.61 -5.86 -4.33
CA TRP A 77 -1.90 -6.39 -4.82
C TRP A 77 -2.64 -7.21 -3.77
N TYR A 78 -1.89 -7.99 -2.97
CA TYR A 78 -2.45 -8.69 -1.82
C TYR A 78 -3.04 -7.71 -0.81
N ASP A 79 -2.30 -6.65 -0.47
CA ASP A 79 -2.79 -5.59 0.41
C ASP A 79 -4.03 -4.91 -0.18
N PHE A 80 -4.04 -4.60 -1.48
CA PHE A 80 -5.20 -4.00 -2.15
C PHE A 80 -6.46 -4.86 -2.01
N GLU A 81 -6.38 -6.16 -2.33
CA GLU A 81 -7.50 -7.09 -2.12
C GLU A 81 -7.93 -7.10 -0.65
N TRP A 82 -6.98 -7.18 0.28
CA TRP A 82 -7.25 -7.20 1.72
C TRP A 82 -8.06 -5.98 2.15
N TYR A 83 -7.66 -4.76 1.76
CA TYR A 83 -8.39 -3.53 2.12
C TYR A 83 -9.81 -3.51 1.57
N VAL A 84 -10.00 -3.92 0.31
CA VAL A 84 -11.33 -3.98 -0.32
C VAL A 84 -12.21 -5.00 0.38
N ARG A 85 -11.69 -6.21 0.68
CA ARG A 85 -12.45 -7.27 1.38
C ARG A 85 -12.83 -6.89 2.80
N HIS A 86 -12.04 -6.04 3.46
CA HIS A 86 -12.34 -5.52 4.80
C HIS A 86 -13.17 -4.23 4.75
N ASN A 87 -13.71 -3.86 3.59
CA ASN A 87 -14.53 -2.67 3.40
C ASN A 87 -13.86 -1.38 3.93
N THR A 88 -12.54 -1.31 3.86
CA THR A 88 -11.79 -0.15 4.35
C THR A 88 -11.90 0.98 3.32
N PRO A 89 -12.40 2.16 3.71
CA PRO A 89 -12.48 3.28 2.79
C PRO A 89 -11.08 3.84 2.53
N LEU A 90 -10.79 4.22 1.28
CA LEU A 90 -9.54 4.89 0.92
C LEU A 90 -9.54 6.33 1.47
N GLY A 91 -8.47 6.72 2.17
CA GLY A 91 -8.18 8.11 2.56
C GLY A 91 -7.73 8.93 1.35
N LEU A 92 -8.68 9.34 0.49
CA LEU A 92 -8.34 9.99 -0.79
C LEU A 92 -7.58 11.31 -0.61
N GLU A 93 -7.90 12.10 0.41
CA GLU A 93 -7.20 13.34 0.70
C GLU A 93 -5.72 13.12 1.01
N HIS A 94 -5.40 12.12 1.84
CA HIS A 94 -4.01 11.77 2.14
C HIS A 94 -3.30 11.21 0.91
N PHE A 95 -3.99 10.41 0.08
CA PHE A 95 -3.46 9.94 -1.20
C PHE A 95 -3.07 11.11 -2.11
N ILE A 96 -3.94 12.12 -2.25
CA ILE A 96 -3.68 13.33 -3.05
C ILE A 96 -2.47 14.08 -2.52
N LYS A 97 -2.38 14.33 -1.20
CA LYS A 97 -1.22 14.99 -0.59
C LYS A 97 0.08 14.26 -0.89
N ARG A 98 0.08 12.93 -0.82
CA ARG A 98 1.23 12.10 -1.14
C ARG A 98 1.62 12.17 -2.62
N ALA A 99 0.62 12.10 -3.52
CA ALA A 99 0.83 12.22 -4.96
C ALA A 99 1.41 13.60 -5.33
N GLN A 100 0.86 14.67 -4.74
CA GLN A 100 1.35 16.04 -4.91
C GLN A 100 2.80 16.18 -4.48
N GLN A 101 3.13 15.69 -3.28
CA GLN A 101 4.49 15.78 -2.74
C GLN A 101 5.51 14.95 -3.53
N THR A 102 5.07 13.95 -4.31
CA THR A 102 5.98 13.06 -5.07
C THR A 102 6.06 13.42 -6.55
N HIS A 103 4.96 13.94 -7.13
CA HIS A 103 4.80 14.12 -8.57
C HIS A 103 4.33 15.52 -8.98
N GLY A 104 4.15 16.45 -8.04
CA GLY A 104 3.75 17.84 -8.30
C GLY A 104 2.24 18.09 -8.30
N TYR A 105 1.85 19.35 -8.51
CA TYR A 105 0.50 19.87 -8.26
C TYR A 105 -0.63 19.30 -9.14
N ASN A 106 -0.31 18.63 -10.26
CA ASN A 106 -1.30 18.12 -11.22
C ASN A 106 -2.25 17.04 -10.67
N TYR A 107 -2.02 16.57 -9.44
CA TYR A 107 -2.83 15.57 -8.75
C TYR A 107 -3.81 16.16 -7.72
N SER A 108 -3.95 17.50 -7.63
CA SER A 108 -4.87 18.16 -6.69
C SER A 108 -6.35 17.88 -6.94
N SER A 109 -6.73 17.47 -8.15
CA SER A 109 -8.11 17.30 -8.57
C SER A 109 -8.54 15.84 -8.76
N ILE A 110 -7.83 14.88 -8.15
CA ILE A 110 -8.22 13.47 -8.26
C ILE A 110 -9.54 13.25 -7.54
N THR A 111 -10.58 12.95 -8.32
CA THR A 111 -11.86 12.48 -7.80
C THR A 111 -11.84 10.96 -7.61
N PRO A 112 -12.76 10.37 -6.82
CA PRO A 112 -12.92 8.92 -6.74
C PRO A 112 -13.03 8.24 -8.11
N THR A 113 -13.79 8.84 -9.04
CA THR A 113 -13.95 8.34 -10.41
C THR A 113 -12.64 8.34 -11.18
N LEU A 114 -11.88 9.44 -11.12
CA LEU A 114 -10.58 9.53 -11.79
C LEU A 114 -9.57 8.56 -11.17
N PHE A 115 -9.58 8.42 -9.84
CA PHE A 115 -8.75 7.45 -9.14
C PHE A 115 -9.02 6.02 -9.63
N LYS A 116 -10.31 5.60 -9.68
CA LYS A 116 -10.69 4.28 -10.20
C LYS A 116 -10.22 4.09 -11.64
N ALA A 117 -10.35 5.11 -12.49
CA ALA A 117 -9.89 5.05 -13.88
C ALA A 117 -8.37 4.84 -14.00
N LEU A 118 -7.57 5.58 -13.21
CA LEU A 118 -6.11 5.42 -13.16
C LEU A 118 -5.71 4.02 -12.69
N LEU A 119 -6.40 3.51 -11.67
CA LEU A 119 -6.14 2.17 -11.13
C LEU A 119 -6.52 1.07 -12.13
N LYS A 120 -7.67 1.17 -12.79
CA LYS A 120 -8.07 0.22 -13.85
C LYS A 120 -7.07 0.22 -15.00
N LYS A 121 -6.61 1.39 -15.44
CA LYS A 121 -5.54 1.49 -16.45
C LYS A 121 -4.27 0.76 -16.00
N ARG A 122 -3.81 1.01 -14.77
CA ARG A 122 -2.63 0.34 -14.21
C ARG A 122 -2.79 -1.17 -14.16
N ILE A 123 -3.98 -1.66 -13.80
CA ILE A 123 -4.30 -3.10 -13.75
C ILE A 123 -4.23 -3.71 -15.15
N LEU A 124 -4.82 -3.06 -16.16
CA LEU A 124 -4.81 -3.52 -17.56
C LEU A 124 -3.40 -3.59 -18.15
N GLU A 125 -2.49 -2.72 -17.70
CA GLU A 125 -1.10 -2.68 -18.15
C GLU A 125 -0.19 -3.68 -17.39
N THR A 126 -0.71 -4.42 -16.41
CA THR A 126 0.08 -5.34 -15.58
C THR A 126 -0.21 -6.81 -15.93
N ASP A 127 0.86 -7.59 -16.13
CA ASP A 127 0.74 -9.06 -16.22
C ASP A 127 0.49 -9.67 -14.83
N ILE A 128 -0.73 -10.17 -14.61
CA ILE A 128 -1.16 -10.78 -13.35
C ILE A 128 -0.40 -12.07 -13.04
N ASN A 129 0.19 -12.76 -14.02
CA ASN A 129 1.03 -13.92 -13.73
C ASN A 129 2.32 -13.50 -13.01
N LEU A 130 2.90 -12.35 -13.36
CA LEU A 130 4.04 -11.79 -12.62
C LEU A 130 3.65 -11.37 -11.20
N VAL A 131 2.44 -10.85 -11.02
CA VAL A 131 1.87 -10.55 -9.69
C VAL A 131 1.80 -11.82 -8.84
N LYS A 132 1.20 -12.89 -9.38
CA LYS A 132 1.09 -14.19 -8.71
C LYS A 132 2.47 -14.74 -8.33
N ASN A 133 3.41 -14.75 -9.26
CA ASN A 133 4.75 -15.27 -9.05
C ASN A 133 5.54 -14.51 -7.96
N ASP A 134 5.39 -13.19 -7.84
CA ASP A 134 6.07 -12.41 -6.78
C ASP A 134 5.45 -12.66 -5.39
N VAL A 135 4.14 -12.95 -5.30
CA VAL A 135 3.47 -13.17 -4.00
C VAL A 135 3.46 -14.62 -3.54
N GLN A 136 3.48 -15.59 -4.47
CA GLN A 136 3.34 -17.03 -4.19
C GLN A 136 4.28 -17.55 -3.08
N PRO A 137 5.57 -17.15 -3.00
CA PRO A 137 6.46 -17.62 -1.93
C PRO A 137 6.05 -17.19 -0.52
N PHE A 138 5.16 -16.21 -0.39
CA PHE A 138 4.68 -15.66 0.89
C PHE A 138 3.31 -16.21 1.31
N ILE A 139 2.65 -16.99 0.45
CA ILE A 139 1.30 -17.50 0.69
C ILE A 139 1.40 -18.97 1.10
N LYS A 140 0.68 -19.31 2.18
CA LYS A 140 0.67 -20.69 2.70
C LYS A 140 -0.16 -21.63 1.82
N ASP A 141 -1.33 -21.18 1.38
CA ASP A 141 -2.20 -21.93 0.47
C ASP A 141 -2.30 -21.22 -0.89
N PRO A 142 -1.67 -21.75 -1.95
CA PRO A 142 -1.74 -21.16 -3.30
C PRO A 142 -3.16 -21.00 -3.84
N SER A 143 -4.15 -21.71 -3.29
CA SER A 143 -5.56 -21.56 -3.68
C SER A 143 -6.11 -20.16 -3.39
N GLU A 144 -5.54 -19.44 -2.40
CA GLU A 144 -5.94 -18.07 -2.03
C GLU A 144 -5.83 -17.10 -3.21
N ILE A 145 -4.86 -17.31 -4.11
CA ILE A 145 -4.61 -16.45 -5.27
C ILE A 145 -5.03 -17.11 -6.59
N ALA A 146 -5.69 -18.28 -6.55
CA ALA A 146 -6.14 -18.96 -7.77
C ALA A 146 -7.10 -18.08 -8.58
N ILE A 147 -7.98 -17.35 -7.88
CA ILE A 147 -8.97 -16.43 -8.47
C ILE A 147 -8.35 -15.18 -9.10
N TRP A 148 -7.08 -14.85 -8.79
CA TRP A 148 -6.48 -13.61 -9.27
C TRP A 148 -6.40 -13.60 -10.79
N SER A 149 -7.03 -12.60 -11.39
CA SER A 149 -7.06 -12.33 -12.82
C SER A 149 -7.21 -10.83 -13.02
N THR A 150 -6.97 -10.35 -14.24
CA THR A 150 -7.18 -8.93 -14.57
C THR A 150 -8.63 -8.53 -14.28
N ASP A 151 -9.60 -9.35 -14.70
CA ASP A 151 -11.02 -9.10 -14.49
C ASP A 151 -11.42 -9.09 -13.01
N TYR A 152 -10.82 -9.98 -12.21
CA TYR A 152 -11.04 -10.00 -10.76
C TYR A 152 -10.61 -8.69 -10.12
N PHE A 153 -9.40 -8.20 -10.43
CA PHE A 153 -8.92 -6.95 -9.87
C PHE A 153 -9.68 -5.73 -10.40
N LEU A 154 -10.13 -5.74 -11.66
CA LEU A 154 -11.01 -4.69 -12.20
C LEU A 154 -12.33 -4.60 -11.42
N GLN A 155 -12.92 -5.74 -11.04
CA GLN A 155 -14.12 -5.77 -10.20
C GLN A 155 -13.83 -5.28 -8.78
N LEU A 156 -12.69 -5.63 -8.18
CA LEU A 156 -12.29 -5.09 -6.88
C LEU A 156 -12.21 -3.56 -6.85
N VAL A 157 -11.79 -2.93 -7.96
CA VAL A 157 -11.83 -1.45 -8.07
C VAL A 157 -13.25 -0.91 -7.91
N ASP A 158 -14.25 -1.62 -8.42
CA ASP A 158 -15.64 -1.19 -8.34
C ASP A 158 -16.19 -1.30 -6.90
N TYR A 159 -15.73 -2.29 -6.13
CA TYR A 159 -16.04 -2.44 -4.70
C TYR A 159 -15.33 -1.44 -3.77
N MET A 160 -14.38 -0.64 -4.27
CA MET A 160 -13.69 0.35 -3.44
C MET A 160 -14.64 1.44 -2.93
N ASN A 161 -14.51 1.74 -1.64
CA ASN A 161 -15.10 2.88 -0.96
C ASN A 161 -14.05 3.96 -0.68
N PHE A 162 -14.52 5.20 -0.50
CA PHE A 162 -13.67 6.35 -0.19
C PHE A 162 -14.17 6.98 1.10
N SER A 163 -13.26 7.50 1.90
CA SER A 163 -13.62 8.16 3.16
C SER A 163 -14.47 9.36 2.83
N SER A 164 -15.62 9.49 3.50
CA SER A 164 -16.45 10.68 3.41
C SER A 164 -15.74 11.82 4.14
N ASN A 165 -15.66 12.98 3.51
CA ASN A 165 -15.25 14.19 4.22
C ASN A 165 -16.34 14.46 5.27
N LEU A 166 -15.98 14.37 6.56
CA LEU A 166 -16.77 14.93 7.65
C LEU A 166 -16.68 16.45 7.61
#